data_AF-E3ZPQ2-F1
#
_entry.id   AF-E3ZPQ2-F1
#
_cell.length_a   1.000
_cell.length_b   1.000
_cell.length_c   1.000
_cell.angle_alpha   90.00
_cell.angle_beta   90.00
_cell.angle_gamma   90.00
#
_symmetry.space_group_name_H-M   'P 1'
#
loop_
_entity.id
_entity.type
_entity.pdbx_description
1 polymer ?
#
loop_
_entity_poly.entity_id
_entity_poly.type
_entity_poly.pdbx_seq_one_letter_code
_entity_poly.pdbx_strand_id
1 'polypeptide(L)' 'MNDEIQDLIAEIRKYDPNYIPKSVGKYLLVELQSRHLDHQIKYKKRPKYKHRFA' A
#
# COMPACT_ATOMS: atom_id res chain seq x y z
N MET A 1 -15.71 -10.86 -4.84
CA MET A 1 -15.33 -10.16 -3.58
C MET A 1 -14.03 -10.70 -2.96
N ASN A 2 -13.53 -11.89 -3.36
CA ASN A 2 -12.19 -12.36 -2.99
C ASN A 2 -11.08 -11.90 -3.95
N ASP A 3 -11.44 -11.43 -5.15
CA ASP A 3 -10.47 -11.11 -6.21
C ASP A 3 -9.63 -9.88 -5.87
N GLU A 4 -10.25 -8.82 -5.34
CA GLU A 4 -9.55 -7.59 -4.95
C GLU A 4 -8.45 -7.81 -3.91
N ILE A 5 -8.67 -8.73 -2.96
CA ILE A 5 -7.67 -9.07 -1.92
C ILE A 5 -6.48 -9.79 -2.55
N GLN A 6 -6.73 -10.73 -3.47
CA GLN A 6 -5.66 -11.46 -4.16
C GLN A 6 -4.86 -10.53 -5.08
N ASP A 7 -5.53 -9.62 -5.78
CA ASP A 7 -4.88 -8.62 -6.63
C ASP A 7 -3.98 -7.68 -5.81
N LEU A 8 -4.48 -7.16 -4.69
CA LEU A 8 -3.70 -6.31 -3.78
C LEU A 8 -2.49 -7.05 -3.20
N ILE A 9 -2.64 -8.31 -2.80
CA ILE A 9 -1.51 -9.14 -2.33
C ILE A 9 -0.48 -9.33 -3.45
N ALA A 10 -0.93 -9.61 -4.67
CA ALA A 10 -0.06 -9.78 -5.82
C ALA A 10 0.71 -8.49 -6.14
N GLU A 11 0.06 -7.33 -6.05
CA GLU A 11 0.72 -6.03 -6.21
C GLU A 11 1.74 -5.75 -5.11
N ILE A 12 1.39 -6.02 -3.84
CA ILE A 12 2.32 -5.82 -2.71
C ILE A 12 3.56 -6.70 -2.88
N ARG A 13 3.38 -7.95 -3.30
CA ARG A 13 4.49 -8.89 -3.51
C ARG A 13 5.46 -8.48 -4.63
N LYS A 14 5.06 -7.62 -5.57
CA LYS A 14 5.97 -7.08 -6.59
C LYS A 14 7.10 -6.25 -5.99
N TYR A 15 6.86 -5.58 -4.86
CA TYR A 15 7.86 -4.73 -4.19
C TYR A 15 8.24 -5.21 -2.78
N ASP A 16 7.44 -6.08 -2.16
CA ASP A 16 7.71 -6.74 -0.88
C ASP A 16 7.39 -8.24 -0.98
N PRO A 17 8.28 -9.05 -1.60
CA PRO A 17 8.03 -10.46 -1.91
C PRO A 17 7.75 -11.34 -0.68
N ASN A 18 8.27 -10.95 0.48
CA ASN A 18 8.12 -11.68 1.74
C ASN A 18 6.99 -11.12 2.61
N TYR A 19 6.14 -10.24 2.07
CA TYR A 19 5.03 -9.67 2.81
C TYR A 19 4.01 -10.75 3.19
N ILE A 20 3.72 -10.82 4.49
CA ILE A 20 2.71 -11.70 5.07
C ILE A 20 1.74 -10.80 5.84
N PRO A 21 0.45 -10.73 5.46
CA PRO A 21 -0.53 -9.95 6.19
C PRO A 21 -0.72 -10.53 7.59
N LYS A 22 -0.81 -9.65 8.59
CA LYS A 22 -0.99 -10.06 10.00
C LYS A 22 -2.46 -10.19 10.36
N SER A 23 -3.31 -9.41 9.72
CA SER A 23 -4.75 -9.35 9.96
C SER A 23 -5.49 -10.35 9.08
N VAL A 24 -6.59 -10.88 9.60
CA VAL A 24 -7.49 -11.81 8.88
C VAL A 24 -8.91 -11.25 8.82
N GLY A 25 -9.71 -11.76 7.88
CA GLY A 25 -11.12 -11.39 7.75
C GLY A 25 -11.34 -9.91 7.44
N LYS A 26 -12.17 -9.23 8.24
CA LYS A 26 -12.59 -7.83 8.01
C LYS A 26 -11.42 -6.84 7.93
N TYR A 27 -10.33 -7.11 8.64
CA TYR A 27 -9.19 -6.19 8.75
C TYR A 27 -8.12 -6.42 7.68
N LEU A 28 -8.17 -7.55 6.97
CA LEU A 28 -7.17 -7.90 5.95
C LEU A 28 -7.13 -6.86 4.83
N LEU A 29 -8.30 -6.47 4.29
CA LEU A 29 -8.36 -5.51 3.19
C LEU A 29 -7.79 -4.13 3.59
N VAL A 30 -8.09 -3.67 4.80
CA VAL A 30 -7.60 -2.39 5.34
C VAL A 30 -6.08 -2.44 5.48
N GLU A 31 -5.53 -3.52 6.02
CA GLU A 31 -4.07 -3.68 6.15
C GLU A 31 -3.37 -3.63 4.78
N LEU A 32 -3.90 -4.36 3.80
CA LEU A 32 -3.35 -4.39 2.44
C LEU A 32 -3.37 -3.00 1.80
N GLN A 33 -4.51 -2.30 1.90
CA GLN A 33 -4.67 -0.95 1.36
C GLN A 33 -3.71 0.05 2.03
N SER A 34 -3.57 0.00 3.36
CA SER A 34 -2.62 0.85 4.10
C SER A 34 -1.18 0.56 3.68
N ARG A 35 -0.78 -0.71 3.59
CA ARG A 35 0.57 -1.11 3.17
C ARG A 35 0.88 -0.64 1.75
N HIS A 36 -0.09 -0.76 0.86
CA HIS A 36 0.03 -0.30 -0.52
C HIS A 36 0.16 1.21 -0.61
N LEU A 37 -0.67 1.95 0.13
CA LEU A 37 -0.61 3.41 0.21
C LEU A 37 0.74 3.91 0.75
N ASP A 38 1.25 3.29 1.81
CA ASP A 38 2.55 3.65 2.41
C ASP A 38 3.69 3.49 1.39
N HIS A 39 3.68 2.39 0.64
CA HIS A 39 4.64 2.18 -0.43
C HIS A 39 4.52 3.28 -1.50
N GLN A 40 3.30 3.58 -1.96
CA GLN A 40 3.11 4.68 -2.91
C GLN A 40 3.62 6.01 -2.35
N ILE A 41 3.35 6.36 -1.10
CA ILE A 41 3.82 7.63 -0.50
C ILE A 41 5.35 7.68 -0.43
N LYS A 42 6.00 6.56 -0.09
CA LYS A 42 7.45 6.47 0.05
C LYS A 42 8.17 6.59 -1.30
N TYR A 43 7.64 5.96 -2.35
CA TYR A 43 8.31 5.84 -3.63
C TYR A 43 7.76 6.77 -4.73
N LYS A 44 6.56 7.32 -4.57
CA LYS A 44 6.08 8.41 -5.42
C LYS A 44 6.94 9.63 -5.10
N LYS A 45 7.63 10.17 -6.10
CA LYS A 45 8.33 11.46 -5.99
C LYS A 45 7.34 12.45 -5.39
N ARG A 46 7.53 12.81 -4.11
CA ARG A 46 6.79 13.93 -3.53
C ARG A 46 6.98 15.08 -4.50
N PRO A 47 5.91 15.70 -5.03
CA PRO A 47 6.09 17.01 -5.63
C PRO A 47 6.81 17.81 -4.55
N LYS A 48 8.03 18.30 -4.86
CA LYS A 48 8.73 19.21 -3.96
C LYS A 48 7.71 20.29 -3.69
N TYR A 49 7.14 20.32 -2.48
CA TYR A 49 6.27 21.40 -2.09
C TYR A 49 7.14 22.64 -2.27
N LYS A 50 6.92 23.40 -3.34
CA LYS A 50 7.44 24.75 -3.45
C LYS A 50 6.91 25.40 -2.19
N HIS A 51 7.80 25.74 -1.29
CA HIS A 51 7.51 26.48 -0.08
C HIS A 51 6.73 27.73 -0.51
N ARG A 52 5.40 27.68 -0.45
CA ARG A 52 4.52 28.82 -0.67
C ARG A 52 4.19 29.38 0.71
N PHE A 53 5.23 29.81 1.39
CA PHE A 53 5.09 30.78 2.46
C PHE A 53 6.00 31.93 2.03
N ALA A 54 5.33 32.91 1.41
CA ALA A 54 5.86 34.26 1.21
C ALA A 54 5.60 35.07 2.49
#